data_AF-A0A1F9D719-F1
#
_entry.id   AF-A0A1F9D719-F1
#
_cell.length_a   1.000
_cell.length_b   1.000
_cell.length_c   1.000
_cell.angle_alpha   90.00
_cell.angle_beta   90.00
_cell.angle_gamma   90.00
#
_symmetry.space_group_name_H-M   'P 1'
#
loop_
_entity.id
_entity.type
_entity.pdbx_description
1 polymer ?
#
loop_
_entity_poly.entity_id
_entity_poly.type
_entity_poly.pdbx_seq_one_letter_code
_entity_poly.pdbx_strand_id
1 'polypeptide(L)'
;MSYFGWIPILTPKLLFLEAITDLETYCLTNTDNECILSPKIDLSSSSKLTKKQEIGYCGFFTEELKQQIRNHLQIAENEKLYLYLRDFDDINIQSLTKVAFTIDRTTSKIRKMGIFSHTTFKSIAIAEILDIEETGLVNYKLNGKYDFLLAKQIFGEIRDIYHEHIYAPHCDFALMPVEANDRNEAIDSIFSQYQNKVVAYHCQLKGELDTVERHYEDLSRRHLLLYSTLAATAKGEIIYSLSFINLFKLNVYENHMRLALDSLSNLSNKYGHILTLRQLYSSWKISFIIAVLAVTIAFYNALLSPWLNKWEHLLKRVDILTISTILSSTVLSIIFLILALVISNFIVRVLVVFHSKWITWQLSIPKLDIDKLS
;
A
#
# COMPACT_ATOMS: atom_id res chain seq x y z
N MET A 1 28.30 3.05 20.00
CA MET A 1 26.94 3.46 20.42
C MET A 1 25.96 2.45 19.83
N SER A 2 24.78 2.34 20.44
CA SER A 2 23.74 1.40 20.01
C SER A 2 22.72 2.12 19.14
N TYR A 3 22.15 1.39 18.20
CA TYR A 3 21.00 1.80 17.42
C TYR A 3 19.75 1.12 17.97
N PHE A 4 18.66 1.86 17.93
CA PHE A 4 17.34 1.39 18.31
C PHE A 4 16.37 1.59 17.15
N GLY A 5 15.54 0.59 16.89
CA GLY A 5 14.44 0.72 15.94
C GLY A 5 13.20 0.05 16.48
N TRP A 6 12.02 0.50 16.05
CA TRP A 6 10.76 -0.11 16.48
C TRP A 6 10.05 -0.80 15.33
N ILE A 7 9.86 -2.12 15.46
CA ILE A 7 9.04 -2.91 14.56
C ILE A 7 7.58 -2.56 14.87
N PRO A 8 6.85 -1.91 13.94
CA PRO A 8 5.48 -1.54 14.21
C PRO A 8 4.63 -2.79 14.42
N ILE A 9 3.89 -2.88 15.52
CA ILE A 9 3.01 -4.02 15.77
C ILE A 9 1.65 -3.51 16.23
N LEU A 10 0.59 -4.21 15.82
CA LEU A 10 -0.79 -3.95 16.24
C LEU A 10 -1.30 -4.99 17.25
N THR A 11 -0.46 -5.97 17.56
CA THR A 11 -0.69 -7.00 18.56
C THR A 11 -0.14 -6.56 19.93
N PRO A 12 -0.54 -7.20 21.04
CA PRO A 12 0.01 -6.90 22.36
C PRO A 12 1.50 -7.21 22.50
N LYS A 13 2.03 -8.08 21.63
CA LYS A 13 3.44 -8.46 21.58
C LYS A 13 3.85 -8.96 20.20
N LEU A 14 5.15 -8.91 19.93
CA LEU A 14 5.77 -9.47 18.73
C LEU A 14 5.73 -11.00 18.75
N LEU A 15 5.33 -11.59 17.62
CA LEU A 15 5.11 -13.03 17.46
C LEU A 15 6.35 -13.67 16.81
N PHE A 16 7.40 -13.87 17.60
CA PHE A 16 8.70 -14.34 17.09
C PHE A 16 8.60 -15.71 16.40
N LEU A 17 7.98 -16.69 17.05
CA LEU A 17 7.94 -18.07 16.56
C LEU A 17 7.14 -18.17 15.27
N GLU A 18 6.01 -17.48 15.20
CA GLU A 18 5.14 -17.40 14.05
C GLU A 18 5.88 -16.78 12.87
N ALA A 19 6.51 -15.62 13.06
CA ALA A 19 7.30 -14.96 12.01
C ALA A 19 8.40 -15.86 11.45
N ILE A 20 9.11 -16.60 12.31
CA ILE A 20 10.17 -17.51 11.86
C ILE A 20 9.59 -18.76 11.17
N THR A 21 8.45 -19.28 11.64
CA THR A 21 7.78 -20.43 11.02
C THR A 21 7.28 -20.09 9.61
N ASP A 22 6.70 -18.90 9.45
CA ASP A 22 6.26 -18.39 8.14
C ASP A 22 7.46 -18.21 7.22
N LEU A 23 8.54 -17.61 7.71
CA LEU A 23 9.79 -17.45 6.98
C LEU A 23 10.35 -18.79 6.48
N GLU A 24 10.34 -19.82 7.33
CA GLU A 24 10.82 -21.16 6.99
C GLU A 24 9.97 -21.87 5.93
N THR A 25 8.68 -21.53 5.82
CA THR A 25 7.79 -22.05 4.77
C THR A 25 8.25 -21.64 3.36
N TYR A 26 8.98 -20.53 3.23
CA TYR A 26 9.49 -20.00 1.96
C TYR A 26 10.99 -20.28 1.74
N CYS A 27 11.63 -21.02 2.65
CA CYS A 27 13.03 -21.39 2.54
C CYS A 27 13.23 -22.64 1.69
N LEU A 28 14.23 -22.60 0.80
CA LEU A 28 14.85 -23.82 0.29
C LEU A 28 15.83 -24.30 1.37
N THR A 29 15.46 -25.34 2.11
CA THR A 29 16.35 -25.98 3.08
C THR A 29 17.47 -26.71 2.35
N ASN A 30 18.70 -26.24 2.54
CA ASN A 30 19.89 -26.84 1.94
C ASN A 30 20.54 -27.85 2.91
N THR A 31 20.47 -27.58 4.22
CA THR A 31 20.83 -28.48 5.33
C THR A 31 20.01 -28.11 6.59
N ASP A 32 20.06 -28.91 7.65
CA ASP A 32 19.35 -28.62 8.92
C ASP A 32 19.73 -27.26 9.52
N ASN A 33 20.95 -26.78 9.28
CA ASN A 33 21.50 -25.55 9.86
C ASN A 33 21.51 -24.35 8.88
N GLU A 34 20.97 -24.52 7.67
CA GLU A 34 21.05 -23.48 6.63
C GLU A 34 19.80 -23.40 5.76
N CYS A 35 19.30 -22.17 5.62
CA CYS A 35 18.16 -21.83 4.79
C CYS A 35 18.53 -20.79 3.74
N ILE A 36 18.12 -21.01 2.49
CA ILE A 36 18.21 -20.03 1.41
C ILE A 36 16.81 -19.50 1.13
N LEU A 37 16.59 -18.21 1.32
CA LEU A 37 15.31 -17.57 1.01
C LEU A 37 15.25 -17.16 -0.46
N SER A 38 14.02 -17.00 -0.93
CA SER A 38 13.76 -16.43 -2.24
C SER A 38 14.29 -14.98 -2.31
N PRO A 39 14.90 -14.57 -3.44
CA PRO A 39 15.46 -13.23 -3.57
C PRO A 39 14.36 -12.16 -3.51
N LYS A 40 14.67 -11.04 -2.84
CA LYS A 40 13.80 -9.85 -2.81
C LYS A 40 14.34 -8.80 -3.79
N ILE A 41 14.11 -9.01 -5.09
CA ILE A 41 14.60 -8.15 -6.17
C ILE A 41 13.40 -7.61 -6.96
N ASP A 42 13.40 -6.31 -7.25
CA ASP A 42 12.42 -5.73 -8.16
C ASP A 42 12.78 -6.10 -9.62
N LEU A 43 12.00 -7.01 -10.20
CA LEU A 43 12.19 -7.47 -11.58
C LEU A 43 11.78 -6.40 -12.62
N SER A 44 11.08 -5.34 -12.21
CA SER A 44 10.60 -4.30 -13.13
C SER A 44 11.67 -3.27 -13.52
N SER A 45 12.68 -3.07 -12.68
CA SER A 45 13.76 -2.08 -12.87
C SER A 45 15.00 -2.65 -13.56
N SER A 46 15.14 -3.98 -13.58
CA SER A 46 16.33 -4.65 -14.11
C SER A 46 16.06 -5.32 -15.47
N SER A 47 16.34 -4.61 -16.55
CA SER A 47 16.49 -5.18 -17.90
C SER A 47 17.71 -6.12 -18.03
N LYS A 48 18.48 -6.33 -16.95
CA LYS A 48 19.76 -7.06 -16.92
C LYS A 48 19.70 -8.42 -16.20
N LEU A 49 18.59 -8.76 -15.54
CA LEU A 49 18.40 -10.08 -14.94
C LEU A 49 17.98 -11.06 -16.03
N THR A 50 18.97 -11.62 -16.74
CA THR A 50 18.74 -12.63 -17.78
C THR A 50 18.02 -13.85 -17.21
N LYS A 51 17.11 -14.44 -18.01
CA LYS A 51 16.49 -15.78 -17.86
C LYS A 51 17.42 -16.91 -17.36
N LYS A 52 18.74 -16.74 -17.46
CA LYS A 52 19.74 -17.66 -16.89
C LYS A 52 19.76 -17.69 -15.35
N GLN A 53 19.21 -16.69 -14.66
CA GLN A 53 19.16 -16.66 -13.19
C GLN A 53 17.88 -17.29 -12.59
N GLU A 54 16.86 -17.53 -13.42
CA GLU A 54 15.70 -18.37 -13.05
C GLU A 54 16.08 -19.86 -12.86
N ILE A 55 17.26 -20.29 -13.35
CA ILE A 55 17.63 -21.71 -13.50
C ILE A 55 18.67 -22.17 -12.45
N GLY A 56 19.07 -21.36 -11.45
CA GLY A 56 20.05 -21.84 -10.47
C GLY A 56 20.33 -20.95 -9.27
N TYR A 57 19.33 -20.74 -8.42
CA TYR A 57 19.46 -20.02 -7.14
C TYR A 57 20.55 -20.60 -6.22
N CYS A 58 20.84 -21.90 -6.32
CA CYS A 58 21.91 -22.57 -5.54
C CYS A 58 23.33 -22.13 -5.94
N GLY A 59 23.53 -21.52 -7.12
CA GLY A 59 24.86 -21.13 -7.60
C GLY A 59 25.42 -19.82 -7.01
N PHE A 60 24.59 -19.04 -6.29
CA PHE A 60 25.01 -17.73 -5.78
C PHE A 60 25.75 -17.78 -4.44
N PHE A 61 25.58 -18.86 -3.69
CA PHE A 61 26.23 -19.09 -2.40
C PHE A 61 27.11 -20.33 -2.53
N THR A 62 28.35 -20.16 -2.99
CA THR A 62 29.34 -21.24 -3.00
C THR A 62 29.69 -21.63 -1.56
N GLU A 63 30.14 -22.88 -1.34
CA GLU A 63 30.54 -23.33 0.00
C GLU A 63 31.66 -22.47 0.61
N GLU A 64 32.60 -21.99 -0.21
CA GLU A 64 33.64 -21.06 0.22
C GLU A 64 33.05 -19.74 0.73
N LEU A 65 32.06 -19.19 0.03
CA LEU A 65 31.38 -17.96 0.45
C LEU A 65 30.60 -18.18 1.75
N LYS A 66 29.89 -19.29 1.87
CA LYS A 66 29.17 -19.64 3.09
C LYS A 66 30.14 -19.73 4.27
N GLN A 67 31.30 -20.35 4.08
CA GLN A 67 32.32 -20.42 5.11
C GLN A 67 32.87 -19.03 5.47
N GLN A 68 33.09 -18.15 4.49
CA GLN A 68 33.46 -16.76 4.76
C GLN A 68 32.38 -16.05 5.58
N ILE A 69 31.10 -16.16 5.21
CA ILE A 69 29.99 -15.56 5.95
C ILE A 69 29.93 -16.10 7.38
N ARG A 70 30.07 -17.42 7.56
CA ARG A 70 30.12 -18.07 8.88
C ARG A 70 31.24 -17.51 9.74
N ASN A 71 32.43 -17.31 9.16
CA ASN A 71 33.57 -16.74 9.87
C ASN A 71 33.34 -15.27 10.25
N HIS A 72 32.74 -14.47 9.35
CA HIS A 72 32.44 -13.06 9.62
C HIS A 72 31.35 -12.89 10.69
N LEU A 73 30.32 -13.73 10.67
CA LEU A 73 29.25 -13.69 11.65
C LEU A 73 29.60 -14.44 12.94
N GLN A 74 30.61 -15.31 12.97
CA GLN A 74 30.98 -16.13 14.14
C GLN A 74 29.75 -16.90 14.69
N ILE A 75 29.14 -17.72 13.83
CA ILE A 75 27.87 -18.40 14.12
C ILE A 75 28.05 -19.41 15.26
N ALA A 76 27.16 -19.38 16.26
CA ALA A 76 27.15 -20.33 17.37
C ALA A 76 26.45 -21.65 17.00
N GLU A 77 26.68 -22.73 17.75
CA GLU A 77 26.10 -24.05 17.45
C GLU A 77 24.57 -24.10 17.51
N ASN A 78 23.94 -23.26 18.35
CA ASN A 78 22.49 -23.15 18.49
C ASN A 78 21.85 -22.16 17.49
N GLU A 79 22.64 -21.58 16.60
CA GLU A 79 22.17 -20.60 15.61
C GLU A 79 21.98 -21.24 14.23
N LYS A 80 20.91 -20.85 13.55
CA LYS A 80 20.62 -21.26 12.17
C LYS A 80 20.91 -20.10 11.21
N LEU A 81 21.59 -20.39 10.10
CA LEU A 81 22.00 -19.38 9.11
C LEU A 81 20.96 -19.24 7.99
N TYR A 82 20.59 -18.02 7.67
CA TYR A 82 19.70 -17.67 6.57
C TYR A 82 20.43 -16.76 5.57
N LEU A 83 20.21 -17.00 4.28
CA LEU A 83 20.92 -16.35 3.17
C LEU A 83 19.95 -15.97 2.05
N TYR A 84 20.07 -14.75 1.51
CA TYR A 84 19.34 -14.33 0.31
C TYR A 84 19.97 -13.17 -0.43
N LEU A 85 19.49 -12.93 -1.65
CA LEU A 85 19.86 -11.77 -2.45
C LEU A 85 18.84 -10.64 -2.25
N ARG A 86 19.37 -9.42 -2.11
CA ARG A 86 18.59 -8.19 -1.90
C ARG A 86 19.10 -7.10 -2.83
N ASP A 87 18.15 -6.39 -3.44
CA ASP A 87 18.40 -5.11 -4.09
C ASP A 87 18.02 -3.98 -3.13
N PHE A 88 18.94 -3.05 -2.88
CA PHE A 88 18.73 -1.94 -1.96
C PHE A 88 18.67 -0.64 -2.77
N ASP A 89 17.54 0.06 -2.72
CA ASP A 89 17.32 1.29 -3.51
C ASP A 89 18.21 2.47 -3.07
N ASP A 90 18.61 2.52 -1.79
CA ASP A 90 19.27 3.69 -1.18
C ASP A 90 20.81 3.66 -1.22
N ILE A 91 21.44 2.51 -1.51
CA ILE A 91 22.91 2.37 -1.54
C ILE A 91 23.36 2.32 -3.00
N ASN A 92 23.76 3.47 -3.56
CA ASN A 92 24.42 3.63 -4.86
C ASN A 92 24.21 2.47 -5.87
N ILE A 93 22.97 2.44 -6.36
CA ILE A 93 22.33 1.70 -7.46
C ILE A 93 23.33 1.20 -8.52
N GLN A 94 23.78 -0.06 -8.38
CA GLN A 94 24.22 -0.93 -9.49
C GLN A 94 24.69 -2.34 -9.07
N SER A 95 24.87 -2.63 -7.78
CA SER A 95 25.29 -3.95 -7.33
C SER A 95 24.28 -4.60 -6.41
N LEU A 96 23.72 -5.73 -6.84
CA LEU A 96 23.06 -6.70 -5.97
C LEU A 96 23.87 -6.88 -4.68
N THR A 97 23.18 -7.09 -3.56
CA THR A 97 23.81 -7.44 -2.28
C THR A 97 23.34 -8.80 -1.81
N LYS A 98 24.14 -9.42 -0.95
CA LYS A 98 23.81 -10.65 -0.25
C LYS A 98 23.53 -10.29 1.20
N VAL A 99 22.39 -10.73 1.72
CA VAL A 99 22.03 -10.59 3.13
C VAL A 99 22.18 -11.95 3.80
N ALA A 100 22.82 -11.95 4.96
CA ALA A 100 22.93 -13.13 5.81
C ALA A 100 22.53 -12.76 7.23
N PHE A 101 21.80 -13.62 7.91
CA PHE A 101 21.47 -13.43 9.31
C PHE A 101 21.36 -14.76 10.05
N THR A 102 21.52 -14.71 11.37
CA THR A 102 21.42 -15.89 12.23
C THR A 102 20.23 -15.76 13.16
N ILE A 103 19.50 -16.87 13.34
CA ILE A 103 18.42 -17.00 14.31
C ILE A 103 18.84 -17.97 15.40
N ASP A 104 18.69 -17.57 16.66
CA ASP A 104 18.79 -18.48 17.79
C ASP A 104 17.56 -19.39 17.83
N ARG A 105 17.79 -20.70 17.73
CA ARG A 105 16.72 -21.72 17.68
C ARG A 105 15.87 -21.78 18.94
N THR A 106 16.39 -21.33 20.07
CA THR A 106 15.68 -21.40 21.36
C THR A 106 14.74 -20.23 21.56
N THR A 107 15.11 -19.05 21.05
CA THR A 107 14.36 -17.81 21.24
C THR A 107 13.63 -17.32 19.99
N SER A 108 13.92 -17.90 18.82
CA SER A 108 13.46 -17.44 17.52
C SER A 108 13.82 -15.97 17.23
N LYS A 109 14.89 -15.48 17.87
CA LYS A 109 15.39 -14.11 17.72
C LYS A 109 16.60 -14.04 16.80
N ILE A 110 16.65 -13.02 15.95
CA ILE A 110 17.86 -12.69 15.18
C ILE A 110 18.96 -12.31 16.17
N ARG A 111 20.16 -12.89 16.00
CA ARG A 111 21.34 -12.58 16.81
C ARG A 111 22.34 -11.73 16.04
N LYS A 112 22.53 -12.02 14.76
CA LYS A 112 23.50 -11.33 13.91
C LYS A 112 22.97 -11.15 12.51
N MET A 113 23.38 -10.07 11.86
CA MET A 113 23.02 -9.78 10.48
C MET A 113 24.22 -9.18 9.74
N GLY A 114 24.37 -9.50 8.47
CA GLY A 114 25.42 -8.94 7.62
C GLY A 114 24.91 -8.66 6.21
N ILE A 115 25.40 -7.56 5.65
CA ILE A 115 25.21 -7.18 4.25
C ILE A 115 26.57 -7.32 3.57
N PHE A 116 26.61 -8.05 2.46
CA PHE A 116 27.82 -8.39 1.73
C PHE A 116 27.71 -7.98 0.27
N SER A 117 28.82 -7.52 -0.29
CA SER A 117 28.93 -7.22 -1.72
C SER A 117 28.71 -8.49 -2.54
N HIS A 118 27.82 -8.44 -3.54
CA HIS A 118 27.58 -9.62 -4.38
C HIS A 118 28.82 -10.04 -5.20
N THR A 119 29.63 -9.08 -5.64
CA THR A 119 30.77 -9.30 -6.54
C THR A 119 32.09 -9.54 -5.81
N THR A 120 32.36 -8.76 -4.75
CA THR A 120 33.64 -8.82 -4.03
C THR A 120 33.58 -9.70 -2.78
N PHE A 121 32.37 -10.08 -2.35
CA PHE A 121 32.12 -10.88 -1.14
C PHE A 121 32.62 -10.26 0.17
N LYS A 122 33.07 -9.00 0.14
CA LYS A 122 33.45 -8.26 1.34
C LYS A 122 32.21 -7.89 2.14
N SER A 123 32.33 -7.92 3.46
CA SER A 123 31.32 -7.36 4.36
C SER A 123 31.21 -5.85 4.12
N ILE A 124 29.99 -5.40 3.86
CA ILE A 124 29.62 -3.99 3.78
C ILE A 124 29.22 -3.52 5.17
N ALA A 125 28.36 -4.30 5.84
CA ALA A 125 27.91 -4.05 7.21
C ALA A 125 27.78 -5.38 7.94
N ILE A 126 28.12 -5.39 9.23
CA ILE A 126 27.78 -6.48 10.15
C ILE A 126 27.15 -5.85 11.37
N ALA A 127 26.06 -6.43 11.85
CA ALA A 127 25.34 -5.99 13.02
C ALA A 127 25.23 -7.12 14.04
N GLU A 128 25.47 -6.79 15.30
CA GLU A 128 25.13 -7.62 16.45
C GLU A 128 23.80 -7.15 17.03
N ILE A 129 22.83 -8.04 17.12
CA ILE A 129 21.50 -7.74 17.63
C ILE A 129 21.51 -8.11 19.12
N LEU A 130 21.53 -7.08 19.95
CA LEU A 130 21.67 -7.24 21.40
C LEU A 130 20.39 -7.78 22.00
N ASP A 131 19.25 -7.20 21.63
CA ASP A 131 17.93 -7.66 22.03
C ASP A 131 16.85 -7.24 21.04
N ILE A 132 15.78 -8.02 21.01
CA ILE A 132 14.51 -7.68 20.39
C ILE A 132 13.42 -7.92 21.43
N GLU A 133 12.84 -6.84 21.93
CA GLU A 133 11.80 -6.91 22.95
C GLU A 133 10.47 -7.41 22.37
N GLU A 134 9.62 -7.98 23.22
CA GLU A 134 8.23 -8.31 22.87
C GLU A 134 7.42 -7.08 22.44
N THR A 135 7.83 -5.88 22.84
CA THR A 135 7.24 -4.60 22.41
C THR A 135 7.58 -4.23 20.97
N GLY A 136 8.46 -4.98 20.30
CA GLY A 136 8.99 -4.68 18.97
C GLY A 136 10.20 -3.74 18.96
N LEU A 137 10.70 -3.30 20.12
CA LEU A 137 11.93 -2.50 20.20
C LEU A 137 13.15 -3.38 19.94
N VAL A 138 13.96 -3.00 18.95
CA VAL A 138 15.19 -3.67 18.55
C VAL A 138 16.38 -2.84 19.02
N ASN A 139 17.34 -3.45 19.71
CA ASN A 139 18.62 -2.85 20.08
C ASN A 139 19.76 -3.59 19.38
N TYR A 140 20.58 -2.87 18.62
CA TYR A 140 21.65 -3.47 17.84
C TYR A 140 22.87 -2.55 17.73
N LYS A 141 24.02 -3.14 17.42
CA LYS A 141 25.29 -2.44 17.19
C LYS A 141 25.84 -2.79 15.83
N LEU A 142 26.35 -1.78 15.12
CA LEU A 142 27.08 -1.99 13.88
C LEU A 142 28.57 -2.18 14.16
N ASN A 143 29.16 -3.21 13.58
CA ASN A 143 30.59 -3.44 13.57
C ASN A 143 31.23 -2.64 12.43
N GLY A 144 31.92 -1.54 12.74
CA GLY A 144 32.66 -0.75 11.76
C GLY A 144 32.45 0.75 11.88
N LYS A 145 32.63 1.46 10.75
CA LYS A 145 32.44 2.92 10.69
C LYS A 145 30.96 3.25 10.79
N TYR A 146 30.64 4.26 11.59
CA TYR A 146 29.28 4.81 11.69
C TYR A 146 28.76 5.21 10.32
N ASP A 147 27.66 4.58 9.90
CA ASP A 147 26.92 4.90 8.69
C ASP A 147 25.43 4.69 8.95
N PHE A 148 24.70 5.80 9.00
CA PHE A 148 23.27 5.82 9.27
C PHE A 148 22.47 5.11 8.17
N LEU A 149 22.93 5.14 6.92
CA LEU A 149 22.27 4.43 5.82
C LEU A 149 22.34 2.92 6.02
N LEU A 150 23.49 2.41 6.47
CA LEU A 150 23.65 1.00 6.80
C LEU A 150 22.80 0.61 8.02
N ALA A 151 22.72 1.49 9.04
CA ALA A 151 21.85 1.27 10.18
C ALA A 151 20.38 1.13 9.74
N LYS A 152 19.92 2.01 8.85
CA LYS A 152 18.58 1.97 8.24
C LYS A 152 18.33 0.64 7.51
N GLN A 153 19.28 0.18 6.69
CA GLN A 153 19.10 -1.08 5.94
C GLN A 153 19.05 -2.30 6.85
N ILE A 154 19.96 -2.41 7.82
CA ILE A 154 19.96 -3.50 8.79
C ILE A 154 18.63 -3.54 9.54
N PHE A 155 18.17 -2.40 10.04
CA PHE A 155 16.88 -2.35 10.75
C PHE A 155 15.71 -2.67 9.82
N GLY A 156 15.73 -2.18 8.58
CA GLY A 156 14.72 -2.50 7.57
C GLY A 156 14.58 -4.00 7.35
N GLU A 157 15.69 -4.74 7.24
CA GLU A 157 15.64 -6.20 7.08
C GLU A 157 15.17 -6.92 8.35
N ILE A 158 15.59 -6.49 9.55
CA ILE A 158 15.08 -7.04 10.82
C ILE A 158 13.56 -6.85 10.90
N ARG A 159 13.09 -5.64 10.61
CA ARG A 159 11.68 -5.30 10.59
C ARG A 159 10.93 -6.16 9.59
N ASP A 160 11.42 -6.30 8.36
CA ASP A 160 10.75 -7.06 7.31
C ASP A 160 10.69 -8.58 7.60
N ILE A 161 11.55 -9.10 8.48
CA ILE A 161 11.48 -10.50 8.95
C ILE A 161 10.36 -10.68 9.98
N TYR A 162 10.18 -9.71 10.87
CA TYR A 162 9.23 -9.80 11.99
C TYR A 162 7.89 -9.11 11.76
N HIS A 163 7.76 -8.32 10.69
CA HIS A 163 6.57 -7.60 10.33
C HIS A 163 5.93 -8.22 9.09
N GLU A 164 4.77 -8.84 9.27
CA GLU A 164 3.97 -9.42 8.19
C GLU A 164 3.62 -8.32 7.16
N HIS A 165 3.94 -8.56 5.88
CA HIS A 165 3.70 -7.75 4.68
C HIS A 165 2.81 -6.49 4.81
N ILE A 166 3.33 -5.36 5.29
CA ILE A 166 2.66 -4.06 5.11
C ILE A 166 3.68 -2.93 4.98
N TYR A 167 4.21 -2.73 3.77
CA TYR A 167 4.54 -1.39 3.28
C TYR A 167 4.11 -1.29 1.83
N ALA A 168 3.13 -0.42 1.57
CA ALA A 168 2.73 -0.08 0.20
C ALA A 168 3.92 0.61 -0.51
N PRO A 169 4.24 0.23 -1.75
CA PRO A 169 5.55 0.50 -2.34
C PRO A 169 5.91 1.97 -2.64
N HIS A 170 5.07 2.98 -2.35
CA HIS A 170 5.26 4.29 -2.98
C HIS A 170 5.09 5.56 -2.12
N CYS A 171 4.71 5.50 -0.83
CA CYS A 171 4.44 6.73 -0.05
C CYS A 171 4.78 6.66 1.45
N ASP A 172 5.52 5.66 1.91
CA ASP A 172 5.77 5.50 3.35
C ASP A 172 7.05 6.20 3.82
N PHE A 173 6.90 7.02 4.86
CA PHE A 173 8.02 7.60 5.60
C PHE A 173 8.47 6.64 6.70
N ALA A 174 8.95 5.45 6.36
CA ALA A 174 9.34 4.44 7.36
C ALA A 174 10.14 5.05 8.52
N LEU A 175 9.81 4.66 9.76
CA LEU A 175 10.57 5.11 10.92
C LEU A 175 12.04 4.73 10.75
N MET A 176 12.91 5.69 11.06
CA MET A 176 14.34 5.49 11.01
C MET A 176 14.82 4.92 12.35
N PRO A 177 15.86 4.08 12.34
CA PRO A 177 16.54 3.75 13.59
C PRO A 177 17.16 5.01 14.19
N VAL A 178 17.18 5.09 15.51
CA VAL A 178 17.76 6.19 16.28
C VAL A 178 19.02 5.71 16.98
N GLU A 179 20.00 6.60 17.08
CA GLU A 179 21.13 6.39 17.98
C GLU A 179 20.74 6.89 19.36
N ALA A 180 20.92 6.06 20.38
CA ALA A 180 20.60 6.40 21.76
C ALA A 180 21.53 5.68 22.73
N ASN A 181 21.73 6.25 23.90
CA ASN A 181 22.55 5.66 24.96
C ASN A 181 21.76 4.62 25.76
N ASP A 182 20.46 4.82 25.88
CA ASP A 182 19.57 3.93 26.61
C ASP A 182 18.19 3.78 25.94
N ARG A 183 17.42 2.85 26.51
CA ARG A 183 16.09 2.47 26.05
C ARG A 183 15.08 3.62 26.10
N ASN A 184 15.11 4.45 27.13
CA ASN A 184 14.12 5.52 27.30
C ASN A 184 14.40 6.65 26.31
N GLU A 185 15.67 7.04 26.14
CA GLU A 185 16.10 8.00 25.11
C GLU A 185 15.69 7.53 23.71
N ALA A 186 15.83 6.23 23.42
CA ALA A 186 15.37 5.63 22.17
C ALA A 186 13.85 5.73 21.98
N ILE A 187 13.07 5.40 23.01
CA ILE A 187 11.60 5.47 22.98
C ILE A 187 11.13 6.90 22.68
N ASP A 188 11.69 7.88 23.38
CA ASP A 188 11.34 9.29 23.19
C ASP A 188 11.71 9.76 21.78
N SER A 189 12.87 9.36 21.28
CA SER A 189 13.34 9.72 19.93
C SER A 189 12.49 9.09 18.82
N ILE A 190 12.10 7.81 18.98
CA ILE A 190 11.20 7.11 18.05
C ILE A 190 9.81 7.74 18.09
N PHE A 191 9.29 8.06 19.28
CA PHE A 191 8.00 8.70 19.40
C PHE A 191 7.98 10.10 18.78
N SER A 192 9.07 10.87 18.91
CA SER A 192 9.23 12.15 18.24
C SER A 192 9.15 12.03 16.71
N GLN A 193 9.69 10.95 16.13
CA GLN A 193 9.51 10.66 14.71
C GLN A 193 8.03 10.47 14.35
N TYR A 194 7.25 9.75 15.16
CA TYR A 194 5.81 9.63 14.96
C TYR A 194 5.10 10.99 14.97
N GLN A 195 5.39 11.83 15.96
CA GLN A 195 4.81 13.17 16.04
C GLN A 195 5.11 13.99 14.76
N ASN A 196 6.36 13.94 14.29
CA ASN A 196 6.77 14.62 13.07
C ASN A 196 6.07 14.06 11.82
N LYS A 197 5.95 12.73 11.69
CA LYS A 197 5.21 12.08 10.59
C LYS A 197 3.75 12.52 10.57
N VAL A 198 3.07 12.52 11.73
CA VAL A 198 1.65 12.91 11.84
C VAL A 198 1.44 14.36 11.44
N VAL A 199 2.31 15.28 11.89
CA VAL A 199 2.25 16.69 11.48
C VAL A 199 2.49 16.84 9.97
N ALA A 200 3.47 16.13 9.42
CA ALA A 200 3.75 16.16 7.99
C ALA A 200 2.55 15.69 7.15
N TYR A 201 1.91 14.58 7.53
CA TYR A 201 0.70 14.10 6.87
C TYR A 201 -0.45 15.10 6.96
N HIS A 202 -0.67 15.72 8.12
CA HIS A 202 -1.72 16.72 8.28
C HIS A 202 -1.50 17.93 7.35
N CYS A 203 -0.27 18.45 7.31
CA CYS A 203 0.12 19.55 6.44
C CYS A 203 -0.07 19.19 4.94
N GLN A 204 0.38 18.00 4.53
CA GLN A 204 0.23 17.54 3.14
C GLN A 204 -1.25 17.38 2.76
N LEU A 205 -2.05 16.70 3.59
CA LEU A 205 -3.47 16.49 3.33
C LEU A 205 -4.25 17.81 3.28
N LYS A 206 -3.91 18.78 4.13
CA LYS A 206 -4.50 20.11 4.07
C LYS A 206 -4.15 20.82 2.76
N GLY A 207 -2.89 20.77 2.32
CA GLY A 207 -2.46 21.36 1.05
C GLY A 207 -3.14 20.73 -0.17
N GLU A 208 -3.30 19.41 -0.17
CA GLU A 208 -4.05 18.69 -1.20
C GLU A 208 -5.55 19.06 -1.17
N LEU A 209 -6.15 19.16 0.01
CA LEU A 209 -7.56 19.57 0.15
C LEU A 209 -7.79 21.01 -0.36
N ASP A 210 -6.91 21.95 -0.02
CA ASP A 210 -6.97 23.33 -0.53
C ASP A 210 -6.87 23.36 -2.07
N THR A 211 -6.02 22.50 -2.64
CA THR A 211 -5.89 22.35 -4.09
C THR A 211 -7.19 21.83 -4.71
N VAL A 212 -7.80 20.83 -4.05
CA VAL A 212 -9.07 20.24 -4.46
C VAL A 212 -10.20 21.26 -4.40
N GLU A 213 -10.25 22.10 -3.37
CA GLU A 213 -11.27 23.14 -3.23
C GLU A 213 -11.13 24.24 -4.28
N ARG A 214 -9.90 24.63 -4.66
CA ARG A 214 -9.66 25.70 -5.64
C ARG A 214 -9.83 25.27 -7.10
N HIS A 215 -9.48 24.03 -7.44
CA HIS A 215 -9.46 23.53 -8.83
C HIS A 215 -10.46 22.40 -9.07
N TYR A 216 -11.56 22.41 -8.34
CA TYR A 216 -12.54 21.33 -8.25
C TYR A 216 -13.00 20.72 -9.59
N GLU A 217 -13.12 21.54 -10.64
CA GLU A 217 -13.57 21.07 -11.96
C GLU A 217 -12.47 20.33 -12.75
N ASP A 218 -11.20 20.71 -12.56
CA ASP A 218 -10.06 20.28 -13.39
C ASP A 218 -9.21 19.15 -12.76
N LEU A 219 -9.58 18.66 -11.58
CA LEU A 219 -8.82 17.61 -10.90
C LEU A 219 -8.83 16.31 -11.68
N SER A 220 -7.64 15.84 -12.05
CA SER A 220 -7.47 14.52 -12.65
C SER A 220 -7.78 13.40 -11.64
N ARG A 221 -8.24 12.24 -12.12
CA ARG A 221 -8.45 11.04 -11.28
C ARG A 221 -7.20 10.64 -10.49
N ARG A 222 -6.01 10.95 -11.03
CA ARG A 222 -4.73 10.66 -10.38
C ARG A 222 -4.54 11.46 -9.09
N HIS A 223 -4.88 12.75 -9.08
CA HIS A 223 -4.86 13.55 -7.84
C HIS A 223 -5.83 12.99 -6.80
N LEU A 224 -6.99 12.50 -7.26
CA LEU A 224 -7.98 11.98 -6.34
C LEU A 224 -7.51 10.70 -5.64
N LEU A 225 -6.87 9.81 -6.40
CA LEU A 225 -6.27 8.59 -5.89
C LEU A 225 -5.13 8.93 -4.92
N LEU A 226 -4.27 9.89 -5.26
CA LEU A 226 -3.17 10.34 -4.41
C LEU A 226 -3.66 10.78 -3.03
N TYR A 227 -4.69 11.63 -2.98
CA TYR A 227 -5.28 12.06 -1.70
C TYR A 227 -5.80 10.89 -0.89
N SER A 228 -6.59 10.00 -1.51
CA SER A 228 -7.16 8.84 -0.79
C SER A 228 -6.09 7.92 -0.25
N THR A 229 -5.02 7.69 -1.01
CA THR A 229 -3.87 6.89 -0.57
C THR A 229 -3.17 7.58 0.59
N LEU A 230 -2.87 8.88 0.47
CA LEU A 230 -2.21 9.66 1.52
C LEU A 230 -3.01 9.64 2.83
N ALA A 231 -4.33 9.82 2.75
CA ALA A 231 -5.21 9.80 3.91
C ALA A 231 -5.27 8.42 4.58
N ALA A 232 -5.29 7.34 3.80
CA ALA A 232 -5.26 5.98 4.31
C ALA A 232 -3.93 5.68 5.02
N THR A 233 -2.80 6.03 4.39
CA THR A 233 -1.46 5.88 4.97
C THR A 233 -1.35 6.66 6.28
N ALA A 234 -1.75 7.93 6.29
CA ALA A 234 -1.69 8.77 7.49
C ALA A 234 -2.50 8.21 8.67
N LYS A 235 -3.68 7.63 8.41
CA LYS A 235 -4.48 6.96 9.46
C LYS A 235 -3.77 5.72 9.99
N GLY A 236 -3.19 4.90 9.12
CA GLY A 236 -2.40 3.73 9.52
C GLY A 236 -1.24 4.12 10.44
N GLU A 237 -0.54 5.21 10.12
CA GLU A 237 0.57 5.72 10.93
C GLU A 237 0.16 6.19 12.31
N ILE A 238 -1.01 6.86 12.45
CA ILE A 238 -1.53 7.21 13.77
C ILE A 238 -1.94 5.96 14.56
N ILE A 239 -2.50 4.94 13.90
CA ILE A 239 -2.83 3.67 14.56
C ILE A 239 -1.57 2.99 15.09
N TYR A 240 -0.49 2.96 14.31
CA TYR A 240 0.81 2.47 14.81
C TYR A 240 1.34 3.33 15.96
N SER A 241 1.22 4.65 15.90
CA SER A 241 1.62 5.53 17.01
C SER A 241 0.80 5.28 18.29
N LEU A 242 -0.51 5.03 18.19
CA LEU A 242 -1.35 4.66 19.33
C LEU A 242 -0.94 3.31 19.92
N SER A 243 -0.61 2.33 19.07
CA SER A 243 -0.06 1.05 19.52
C SER A 243 1.28 1.23 20.25
N PHE A 244 2.18 2.06 19.70
CA PHE A 244 3.44 2.43 20.35
C PHE A 244 3.20 3.04 21.74
N ILE A 245 2.28 4.01 21.85
CA ILE A 245 1.92 4.64 23.12
C ILE A 245 1.47 3.60 24.14
N ASN A 246 0.62 2.66 23.74
CA ASN A 246 0.12 1.62 24.63
C ASN A 246 1.23 0.66 25.08
N LEU A 247 2.07 0.20 24.17
CA LEU A 247 3.16 -0.74 24.46
C LEU A 247 4.22 -0.15 25.40
N PHE A 248 4.54 1.13 25.22
CA PHE A 248 5.54 1.83 26.05
C PHE A 248 4.92 2.66 27.19
N LYS A 249 3.60 2.54 27.40
CA LYS A 249 2.83 3.20 28.47
C LYS A 249 2.97 4.74 28.48
N LEU A 250 2.99 5.34 27.30
CA LEU A 250 3.13 6.78 27.09
C LEU A 250 1.76 7.51 27.14
N ASN A 251 0.87 7.09 28.05
CA ASN A 251 -0.56 7.43 28.05
C ASN A 251 -0.86 8.94 28.05
N VAL A 252 0.09 9.77 28.52
CA VAL A 252 0.00 11.24 28.49
C VAL A 252 -0.23 11.77 27.06
N TYR A 253 0.25 11.07 26.03
CA TYR A 253 0.13 11.50 24.63
C TYR A 253 -1.02 10.84 23.85
N GLU A 254 -1.73 9.88 24.45
CA GLU A 254 -2.78 9.13 23.76
C GLU A 254 -3.88 10.06 23.24
N ASN A 255 -4.34 10.98 24.07
CA ASN A 255 -5.38 11.95 23.70
C ASN A 255 -4.95 12.82 22.51
N HIS A 256 -3.68 13.25 22.45
CA HIS A 256 -3.19 14.04 21.32
C HIS A 256 -3.23 13.25 20.01
N MET A 257 -2.82 11.98 20.04
CA MET A 257 -2.88 11.12 18.85
C MET A 257 -4.32 10.78 18.45
N ARG A 258 -5.23 10.58 19.40
CA ARG A 258 -6.67 10.39 19.11
C ARG A 258 -7.29 11.63 18.47
N LEU A 259 -7.00 12.82 18.99
CA LEU A 259 -7.45 14.09 18.38
C LEU A 259 -6.89 14.26 16.96
N ALA A 260 -5.64 13.87 16.71
CA ALA A 260 -5.07 13.88 15.37
C ALA A 260 -5.80 12.90 14.43
N LEU A 261 -6.14 11.69 14.92
CA LEU A 261 -6.91 10.70 14.16
C LEU A 261 -8.31 11.21 13.80
N ASP A 262 -8.98 11.86 14.75
CA ASP A 262 -10.30 12.47 14.53
C ASP A 262 -10.21 13.61 13.52
N SER A 263 -9.18 14.47 13.62
CA SER A 263 -8.92 15.51 12.65
C SER A 263 -8.69 14.95 11.24
N LEU A 264 -7.90 13.88 11.09
CA LEU A 264 -7.69 13.23 9.79
C LEU A 264 -8.96 12.58 9.25
N SER A 265 -9.76 11.98 10.12
CA SER A 265 -11.05 11.39 9.75
C SER A 265 -12.01 12.48 9.24
N ASN A 266 -12.04 13.63 9.89
CA ASN A 266 -12.82 14.79 9.44
C ASN A 266 -12.35 15.33 8.08
N LEU A 267 -11.03 15.44 7.85
CA LEU A 267 -10.48 15.84 6.55
C LEU A 267 -10.83 14.83 5.45
N SER A 268 -10.72 13.54 5.75
CA SER A 268 -11.08 12.45 4.83
C SER A 268 -12.58 12.46 4.50
N ASN A 269 -13.45 12.70 5.49
CA ASN A 269 -14.91 12.82 5.29
C ASN A 269 -15.27 14.05 4.45
N LYS A 270 -14.66 15.20 4.73
CA LYS A 270 -14.86 16.44 3.96
C LYS A 270 -14.49 16.23 2.49
N TYR A 271 -13.36 15.57 2.24
CA TYR A 271 -12.95 15.21 0.89
C TYR A 271 -13.93 14.23 0.20
N GLY A 272 -14.39 13.20 0.92
CA GLY A 272 -15.42 12.27 0.41
C GLY A 272 -16.73 12.98 0.02
N HIS A 273 -17.11 14.02 0.76
CA HIS A 273 -18.26 14.86 0.43
C HIS A 273 -18.04 15.66 -0.86
N ILE A 274 -16.87 16.28 -1.03
CA ILE A 274 -16.49 17.01 -2.25
C ILE A 274 -16.56 16.08 -3.48
N LEU A 275 -16.02 14.86 -3.36
CA LEU A 275 -16.10 13.85 -4.42
C LEU A 275 -17.54 13.48 -4.79
N THR A 276 -18.39 13.30 -3.79
CA THR A 276 -19.80 12.94 -3.98
C THR A 276 -20.54 14.03 -4.74
N LEU A 277 -20.34 15.30 -4.37
CA LEU A 277 -20.90 16.44 -5.10
C LEU A 277 -20.42 16.49 -6.55
N ARG A 278 -19.16 16.14 -6.83
CA ARG A 278 -18.61 16.17 -8.18
C ARG A 278 -19.27 15.12 -9.06
N GLN A 279 -19.42 13.93 -8.51
CA GLN A 279 -20.08 12.83 -9.20
C GLN A 279 -21.54 13.19 -9.49
N LEU A 280 -22.26 13.75 -8.52
CA LEU A 280 -23.64 14.22 -8.71
C LEU A 280 -23.75 15.30 -9.80
N TYR A 281 -22.86 16.29 -9.80
CA TYR A 281 -22.84 17.35 -10.80
C TYR A 281 -22.53 16.82 -12.21
N SER A 282 -21.54 15.94 -12.35
CA SER A 282 -21.22 15.29 -13.62
C SER A 282 -22.37 14.42 -14.12
N SER A 283 -23.00 13.64 -13.24
CA SER A 283 -24.18 12.82 -13.58
C SER A 283 -25.38 13.67 -13.97
N TRP A 284 -25.55 14.84 -13.35
CA TRP A 284 -26.61 15.78 -13.71
C TRP A 284 -26.37 16.40 -15.09
N LYS A 285 -25.14 16.82 -15.42
CA LYS A 285 -24.77 17.28 -16.78
C LYS A 285 -25.08 16.22 -17.85
N ILE A 286 -24.67 14.98 -17.61
CA ILE A 286 -24.96 13.86 -18.53
C ILE A 286 -26.49 13.65 -18.64
N SER A 287 -27.21 13.66 -17.53
CA SER A 287 -28.67 13.51 -17.52
C SER A 287 -29.36 14.64 -18.30
N PHE A 288 -28.88 15.88 -18.17
CA PHE A 288 -29.38 17.04 -18.90
C PHE A 288 -29.10 16.92 -20.40
N ILE A 289 -27.90 16.53 -20.81
CA ILE A 289 -27.56 16.30 -22.23
C ILE A 289 -28.46 15.22 -22.84
N ILE A 290 -28.66 14.11 -22.12
CA ILE A 290 -29.57 13.03 -22.55
C ILE A 290 -31.01 13.56 -22.67
N ALA A 291 -31.47 14.38 -21.74
CA ALA A 291 -32.81 14.97 -21.78
C ALA A 291 -32.98 15.91 -22.99
N VAL A 292 -32.00 16.79 -23.25
CA VAL A 292 -32.02 17.70 -24.42
C VAL A 292 -32.02 16.91 -25.73
N LEU A 293 -31.19 15.87 -25.83
CA LEU A 293 -31.18 14.98 -27.00
C LEU A 293 -32.53 14.30 -27.20
N ALA A 294 -33.13 13.76 -26.14
CA ALA A 294 -34.44 13.13 -26.19
C ALA A 294 -35.55 14.09 -26.66
N VAL A 295 -35.57 15.31 -26.12
CA VAL A 295 -36.53 16.36 -26.53
C VAL A 295 -36.31 16.77 -27.99
N THR A 296 -35.06 16.90 -28.43
CA THR A 296 -34.73 17.28 -29.81
C THR A 296 -35.16 16.20 -30.79
N ILE A 297 -34.93 14.92 -30.47
CA ILE A 297 -35.39 13.77 -31.28
C ILE A 297 -36.92 13.74 -31.34
N ALA A 298 -37.61 13.93 -30.21
CA ALA A 298 -39.06 13.97 -30.16
C ALA A 298 -39.63 15.11 -31.01
N PHE A 299 -39.03 16.31 -30.93
CA PHE A 299 -39.43 17.48 -31.72
C PHE A 299 -39.19 17.28 -33.22
N TYR A 300 -38.03 16.74 -33.62
CA TYR A 300 -37.71 16.41 -35.00
C TYR A 300 -38.71 15.39 -35.57
N ASN A 301 -39.02 14.33 -34.81
CA ASN A 301 -40.04 13.35 -35.20
C ASN A 301 -41.44 13.98 -35.32
N ALA A 302 -41.81 14.88 -34.42
CA ALA A 302 -43.11 15.56 -34.48
C ALA A 302 -43.23 16.55 -35.66
N LEU A 303 -42.14 17.22 -36.05
CA LEU A 303 -42.10 18.13 -37.20
C LEU A 303 -42.04 17.40 -38.54
N LEU A 304 -41.27 16.31 -38.61
CA LEU A 304 -41.11 15.53 -39.83
C LEU A 304 -42.21 14.51 -40.05
N SER A 305 -42.87 14.00 -39.01
CA SER A 305 -43.97 13.06 -39.15
C SER A 305 -45.08 13.58 -40.09
N PRO A 306 -45.56 14.84 -40.00
CA PRO A 306 -46.51 15.40 -40.96
C PRO A 306 -45.97 15.48 -42.39
N TRP A 307 -44.69 15.82 -42.56
CA TRP A 307 -44.03 15.90 -43.87
C TRP A 307 -43.83 14.52 -44.49
N LEU A 308 -43.34 13.55 -43.71
CA LEU A 308 -43.20 12.14 -44.12
C LEU A 308 -44.55 11.54 -44.47
N ASN A 309 -45.60 11.78 -43.68
CA ASN A 309 -46.97 11.32 -43.99
C ASN A 309 -47.50 11.96 -45.29
N LYS A 310 -47.14 13.22 -45.57
CA LYS A 310 -47.49 13.90 -46.83
C LYS A 310 -46.72 13.33 -48.04
N TRP A 311 -45.45 12.98 -47.85
CA TRP A 311 -44.64 12.30 -48.87
C TRP A 311 -45.04 10.83 -49.06
N GLU A 312 -45.50 10.15 -48.02
CA GLU A 312 -46.02 8.77 -48.09
C GLU A 312 -47.27 8.70 -48.96
N HIS A 313 -48.12 9.74 -48.95
CA HIS A 313 -49.22 9.87 -49.91
C HIS A 313 -48.76 10.09 -51.36
N LEU A 314 -47.63 10.78 -51.58
CA LEU A 314 -47.02 10.95 -52.91
C LEU A 314 -46.30 9.67 -53.37
N LEU A 315 -45.63 8.98 -52.47
CA LEU A 315 -44.87 7.74 -52.71
C LEU A 315 -45.77 6.51 -52.78
N LYS A 316 -46.98 6.48 -52.21
CA LYS A 316 -47.99 5.43 -52.43
C LYS A 316 -48.45 5.30 -53.89
N ARG A 317 -48.02 6.19 -54.80
CA ARG A 317 -48.16 6.04 -56.26
C ARG A 317 -47.00 5.30 -56.94
N VAL A 318 -45.96 4.94 -56.19
CA VAL A 318 -44.82 4.13 -56.64
C VAL A 318 -44.68 2.98 -55.65
N ASP A 319 -44.75 1.73 -56.12
CA ASP A 319 -44.73 0.54 -55.27
C ASP A 319 -43.48 0.50 -54.36
N ILE A 320 -43.67 0.82 -53.08
CA ILE A 320 -42.61 0.80 -52.07
C ILE A 320 -43.19 0.20 -50.78
N LEU A 321 -43.33 -1.13 -50.79
CA LEU A 321 -43.62 -1.94 -49.60
C LEU A 321 -42.38 -2.05 -48.67
N THR A 322 -41.19 -1.67 -49.18
CA THR A 322 -39.89 -1.88 -48.53
C THR A 322 -39.45 -0.73 -47.62
N ILE A 323 -39.95 0.50 -47.78
CA ILE A 323 -39.54 1.66 -46.97
C ILE A 323 -40.38 1.78 -45.68
N SER A 324 -41.66 1.37 -45.71
CA SER A 324 -42.54 1.38 -44.53
C SER A 324 -42.05 0.44 -43.41
N THR A 325 -41.51 -0.72 -43.76
CA THR A 325 -40.92 -1.69 -42.83
C THR A 325 -39.58 -1.24 -42.25
N ILE A 326 -38.80 -0.44 -42.98
CA ILE A 326 -37.54 0.12 -42.49
C ILE A 326 -37.80 1.29 -41.53
N LEU A 327 -38.82 2.12 -41.78
CA LEU A 327 -39.19 3.22 -40.88
C LEU A 327 -39.78 2.73 -39.55
N SER A 328 -40.59 1.66 -39.56
CA SER A 328 -41.14 1.10 -38.32
C SER A 328 -40.07 0.43 -37.46
N SER A 329 -39.08 -0.23 -38.08
CA SER A 329 -37.96 -0.84 -37.34
C SER A 329 -37.03 0.21 -36.73
N THR A 330 -36.76 1.32 -37.43
CA THR A 330 -35.92 2.41 -36.90
C THR A 330 -36.58 3.15 -35.74
N VAL A 331 -37.89 3.41 -35.81
CA VAL A 331 -38.63 3.99 -34.68
C VAL A 331 -38.63 3.04 -33.47
N LEU A 332 -38.82 1.74 -33.70
CA LEU A 332 -38.76 0.74 -32.63
C LEU A 332 -37.34 0.63 -32.03
N SER A 333 -36.30 0.69 -32.86
CA SER A 333 -34.89 0.71 -32.41
C SER A 333 -34.56 1.96 -31.60
N ILE A 334 -35.11 3.13 -31.95
CA ILE A 334 -34.93 4.37 -31.19
C ILE A 334 -35.65 4.29 -29.84
N ILE A 335 -36.87 3.74 -29.80
CA ILE A 335 -37.60 3.51 -28.54
C ILE A 335 -36.82 2.53 -27.64
N PHE A 336 -36.32 1.43 -28.20
CA PHE A 336 -35.47 0.48 -27.46
C PHE A 336 -34.17 1.11 -26.98
N LEU A 337 -33.54 1.99 -27.77
CA LEU A 337 -32.32 2.69 -27.38
C LEU A 337 -32.58 3.66 -26.22
N ILE A 338 -33.69 4.41 -26.27
CA ILE A 338 -34.11 5.31 -25.18
C ILE A 338 -34.43 4.50 -23.92
N LEU A 339 -35.16 3.39 -24.05
CA LEU A 339 -35.49 2.53 -22.92
C LEU A 339 -34.22 1.90 -22.31
N ALA A 340 -33.28 1.44 -23.16
CA ALA A 340 -32.00 0.91 -22.73
C ALA A 340 -31.14 1.97 -22.03
N LEU A 341 -31.14 3.22 -22.50
CA LEU A 341 -30.44 4.33 -21.85
C LEU A 341 -31.07 4.70 -20.50
N VAL A 342 -32.41 4.70 -20.40
CA VAL A 342 -33.12 4.96 -19.14
C VAL A 342 -32.88 3.84 -18.13
N ILE A 343 -32.98 2.58 -18.55
CA ILE A 343 -32.70 1.41 -17.71
C ILE A 343 -31.23 1.38 -17.31
N SER A 344 -30.30 1.65 -18.22
CA SER A 344 -28.86 1.73 -17.91
C SER A 344 -28.57 2.83 -16.88
N ASN A 345 -29.16 4.02 -17.03
CA ASN A 345 -29.00 5.11 -16.07
C ASN A 345 -29.64 4.77 -14.71
N PHE A 346 -30.78 4.08 -14.70
CA PHE A 346 -31.40 3.56 -13.49
C PHE A 346 -30.51 2.52 -12.79
N ILE A 347 -29.97 1.55 -13.53
CA ILE A 347 -29.04 0.54 -13.01
C ILE A 347 -27.78 1.20 -12.45
N VAL A 348 -27.20 2.19 -13.15
CA VAL A 348 -26.03 2.94 -12.66
C VAL A 348 -26.38 3.69 -11.37
N ARG A 349 -27.54 4.34 -11.27
CA ARG A 349 -27.97 5.00 -10.02
C ARG A 349 -28.16 4.00 -8.88
N VAL A 350 -28.79 2.85 -9.14
CA VAL A 350 -28.96 1.79 -8.16
C VAL A 350 -27.60 1.27 -7.71
N LEU A 351 -26.67 1.01 -8.63
CA LEU A 351 -25.31 0.56 -8.33
C LEU A 351 -24.51 1.61 -7.54
N VAL A 352 -24.65 2.89 -7.85
CA VAL A 352 -24.00 3.98 -7.09
C VAL A 352 -24.55 4.07 -5.67
N VAL A 353 -25.87 3.96 -5.49
CA VAL A 353 -26.50 3.92 -4.17
C VAL A 353 -26.08 2.67 -3.40
N PHE A 354 -26.02 1.52 -4.07
CA PHE A 354 -25.59 0.27 -3.47
C PHE A 354 -24.11 0.33 -3.07
N HIS A 355 -23.24 0.89 -3.92
CA HIS A 355 -21.83 1.07 -3.64
C HIS A 355 -21.59 2.08 -2.52
N SER A 356 -22.33 3.20 -2.49
CA SER A 356 -22.29 4.16 -1.39
C SER A 356 -22.74 3.54 -0.07
N LYS A 357 -23.85 2.78 -0.07
CA LYS A 357 -24.30 2.04 1.13
C LYS A 357 -23.31 0.95 1.53
N TRP A 358 -22.67 0.27 0.58
CA TRP A 358 -21.66 -0.74 0.85
C TRP A 358 -20.37 -0.15 1.43
N ILE A 359 -19.92 1.00 0.92
CA ILE A 359 -18.81 1.78 1.51
C ILE A 359 -19.19 2.25 2.91
N THR A 360 -20.39 2.79 3.09
CA THR A 360 -20.88 3.24 4.40
C THR A 360 -20.97 2.06 5.37
N TRP A 361 -21.42 0.89 4.88
CA TRP A 361 -21.49 -0.35 5.64
C TRP A 361 -20.11 -0.86 6.05
N GLN A 362 -19.12 -0.88 5.13
CA GLN A 362 -17.73 -1.20 5.45
C GLN A 362 -17.13 -0.24 6.48
N LEU A 363 -17.46 1.05 6.39
CA LEU A 363 -17.05 2.08 7.35
C LEU A 363 -17.82 2.01 8.68
N SER A 364 -18.98 1.35 8.70
CA SER A 364 -19.83 1.15 9.88
C SER A 364 -19.75 -0.25 10.47
N ILE A 365 -18.88 -1.14 9.96
CA ILE A 365 -18.60 -2.41 10.63
C ILE A 365 -18.15 -2.03 12.04
N PRO A 366 -18.90 -2.40 13.09
CA PRO A 366 -18.52 -2.06 14.44
C PRO A 366 -17.14 -2.67 14.67
N LYS A 367 -16.21 -1.83 15.15
CA LYS A 367 -14.92 -2.28 15.66
C LYS A 367 -15.17 -3.53 16.49
N LEU A 368 -14.45 -4.62 16.20
CA LEU A 368 -14.36 -5.73 17.13
C LEU A 368 -14.09 -5.12 18.50
N ASP A 369 -15.00 -5.34 19.44
CA ASP A 369 -14.92 -4.88 20.81
C ASP A 369 -13.82 -5.74 21.46
N ILE A 370 -12.56 -5.33 21.30
CA ILE A 370 -11.39 -6.05 21.80
C ILE A 370 -11.47 -6.23 23.33
N ASP A 371 -12.24 -5.37 24.00
CA ASP A 371 -12.54 -5.46 25.43
C ASP A 371 -13.53 -6.58 25.80
N LYS A 372 -14.10 -7.30 24.84
CA LYS A 372 -14.92 -8.52 25.05
C LYS A 372 -14.20 -9.82 24.72
N LEU A 373 -12.92 -9.75 24.34
CA LEU A 373 -12.06 -10.91 24.08
C LEU A 373 -11.00 -11.15 25.18
N SER A 374 -11.02 -10.37 26.25
CA SER A 374 -10.47 -10.74 27.57
C SER A 374 -11.50 -11.49 28.39
#